data_AF-A0A935J1X3-F1
#
_entry.id   AF-A0A935J1X3-F1
#
_cell.length_a   1.000
_cell.length_b   1.000
_cell.length_c   1.000
_cell.angle_alpha   90.00
_cell.angle_beta   90.00
_cell.angle_gamma   90.00
#
_symmetry.space_group_name_H-M   'P 1'
#
loop_
_entity.id
_entity.type
_entity.pdbx_description
1 polymer ?
#
loop_
_entity_poly.entity_id
_entity_poly.type
_entity_poly.pdbx_seq_one_letter_code
_entity_poly.pdbx_strand_id
1 'polypeptide(L)'
;MKKITRLTVLLFVLVAFTNSFFAQAAKSSKYPTSFTIDKASFDKLFTYKVNEVAKSKTNKYINGSTVLLNSSYMENKQLKLKLSYFKNAELYVQINGKDSKIIYIMSSDNSIFYNSKTTDKGFILTQCQKDDILSE
;
A
#
# COMPACT_ATOMS: atom_id res chain seq x y z
N MET A 1 -55.97 -42.67 30.15
CA MET A 1 -54.89 -42.92 29.17
C MET A 1 -53.76 -41.93 29.43
N LYS A 2 -52.60 -42.42 29.89
CA LYS A 2 -51.40 -41.62 30.18
C LYS A 2 -50.71 -41.23 28.87
N LYS A 3 -50.46 -39.94 28.63
CA LYS A 3 -49.58 -39.48 27.54
C LYS A 3 -48.23 -39.04 28.08
N ILE A 4 -47.22 -39.65 27.48
CA ILE A 4 -45.79 -39.61 27.78
C ILE A 4 -45.18 -38.37 27.11
N THR A 5 -44.42 -37.63 27.91
CA THR A 5 -43.13 -36.97 27.63
C THR A 5 -42.97 -36.21 26.31
N ARG A 6 -42.69 -34.91 26.41
CA ARG A 6 -41.66 -34.26 25.58
C ARG A 6 -40.85 -33.26 26.42
N LEU A 7 -39.60 -33.65 26.63
CA LEU A 7 -38.50 -32.90 27.21
C LEU A 7 -38.06 -31.84 26.19
N THR A 8 -38.33 -30.56 26.46
CA THR A 8 -37.83 -29.46 25.62
C THR A 8 -36.44 -29.10 26.12
N VAL A 9 -35.42 -29.53 25.37
CA VAL A 9 -34.02 -29.17 25.62
C VAL A 9 -33.82 -27.70 25.23
N LEU A 10 -33.38 -26.93 26.22
CA LEU A 10 -32.90 -25.56 26.13
C LEU A 10 -31.61 -25.53 25.30
N LEU A 11 -31.55 -24.73 24.23
CA LEU A 11 -30.29 -24.41 23.55
C LEU A 11 -30.06 -22.90 23.60
N PHE A 12 -29.28 -22.47 24.61
CA PHE A 12 -28.73 -21.11 24.67
C PHE A 12 -27.54 -21.03 23.70
N VAL A 13 -27.71 -20.34 22.57
CA VAL A 13 -26.58 -19.94 21.72
C VAL A 13 -26.15 -18.55 22.15
N LEU A 14 -25.16 -18.49 23.03
CA LEU A 14 -24.46 -17.26 23.40
C LEU A 14 -23.44 -16.96 22.29
N VAL A 15 -23.83 -16.22 21.25
CA VAL A 15 -22.86 -15.70 20.28
C VAL A 15 -22.17 -14.49 20.92
N ALA A 16 -21.02 -14.73 21.54
CA ALA A 16 -20.09 -13.67 21.89
C ALA A 16 -19.53 -13.08 20.59
N PHE A 17 -20.14 -11.99 20.11
CA PHE A 17 -19.47 -11.10 19.17
C PHE A 17 -18.35 -10.39 19.93
N THR A 18 -17.18 -11.01 19.98
CA THR A 18 -15.95 -10.28 20.27
C THR A 18 -15.71 -9.34 19.10
N ASN A 19 -16.12 -8.08 19.28
CA ASN A 19 -15.63 -6.98 18.46
C ASN A 19 -14.13 -6.88 18.68
N SER A 20 -13.37 -7.60 17.85
CA SER A 20 -11.96 -7.34 17.62
C SER A 20 -11.86 -5.98 16.93
N PHE A 21 -11.99 -4.91 17.70
CA PHE A 21 -11.43 -3.62 17.31
C PHE A 21 -9.93 -3.86 17.20
N PHE A 22 -9.46 -4.03 15.97
CA PHE A 22 -8.06 -4.07 15.61
C PHE A 22 -7.37 -2.92 16.35
N ALA A 23 -6.55 -3.27 17.34
CA ALA A 23 -5.68 -2.33 18.02
C ALA A 23 -4.76 -1.75 16.96
N GLN A 24 -5.08 -0.53 16.52
CA GLN A 24 -4.29 0.21 15.55
C GLN A 24 -2.95 0.54 16.22
N ALA A 25 -1.93 -0.27 15.93
CA ALA A 25 -0.57 -0.05 16.39
C ALA A 25 -0.18 1.41 16.12
N ALA A 26 0.31 2.08 17.16
CA ALA A 26 0.60 3.51 17.15
C ALA A 26 1.47 3.88 15.95
N LYS A 27 0.90 4.71 15.06
CA LYS A 27 1.59 5.23 13.87
C LYS A 27 2.84 5.99 14.30
N SER A 28 3.99 5.58 13.74
CA SER A 28 5.25 6.30 13.87
C SER A 28 5.06 7.77 13.45
N SER A 29 5.30 8.72 14.36
CA SER A 29 5.16 10.17 14.11
C SER A 29 6.13 10.72 13.05
N LYS A 30 7.11 9.91 12.62
CA LYS A 30 8.17 10.29 11.69
C LYS A 30 7.71 10.32 10.23
N TYR A 31 6.75 9.48 9.85
CA TYR A 31 6.33 9.29 8.47
C TYR A 31 4.83 9.64 8.32
N PRO A 32 4.41 10.17 7.15
CA PRO A 32 3.02 10.57 6.97
C PRO A 32 2.10 9.33 6.96
N THR A 33 0.90 9.44 7.54
CA THR A 33 -0.11 8.37 7.41
C THR A 33 -0.44 8.07 5.95
N SER A 34 -0.52 9.11 5.13
CA SER A 34 -0.78 8.99 3.70
C SER A 34 -0.20 10.18 2.93
N PHE A 35 0.08 9.98 1.65
CA PHE A 35 0.44 11.06 0.73
C PHE A 35 0.06 10.72 -0.70
N THR A 36 0.02 11.74 -1.56
CA THR A 36 -0.42 11.59 -2.94
C THR A 36 0.72 11.80 -3.92
N ILE A 37 0.76 11.01 -4.99
CA ILE A 37 1.54 11.27 -6.20
C ILE A 37 0.53 11.59 -7.30
N ASP A 38 0.52 12.84 -7.78
CA ASP A 38 -0.37 13.22 -8.88
C ASP A 38 0.05 12.52 -10.18
N LYS A 39 -0.91 12.39 -11.11
CA LYS A 39 -0.71 11.67 -12.37
C LYS A 39 0.48 12.21 -13.18
N ALA A 40 0.63 13.53 -13.29
CA ALA A 40 1.70 14.12 -14.08
C ALA A 40 3.07 13.88 -13.43
N SER A 41 3.17 14.02 -12.11
CA SER A 41 4.38 13.65 -11.36
C SER A 41 4.73 12.18 -11.50
N PHE A 42 3.72 11.30 -11.46
CA PHE A 42 3.90 9.86 -11.62
C PHE A 42 4.39 9.48 -13.03
N ASP A 43 3.75 10.00 -14.07
CA ASP A 43 4.12 9.73 -15.47
C ASP A 43 5.55 10.22 -15.75
N LYS A 44 5.95 11.34 -15.15
CA LYS A 44 7.31 11.86 -15.23
C LYS A 44 8.35 10.91 -14.62
N LEU A 45 8.00 10.05 -13.66
CA LEU A 45 8.96 9.11 -13.08
C LEU A 45 9.54 8.16 -14.12
N PHE A 46 8.74 7.80 -15.12
CA PHE A 46 9.14 6.91 -16.21
C PHE A 46 10.04 7.58 -17.27
N THR A 47 10.24 8.91 -17.20
CA THR A 47 11.15 9.61 -18.13
C THR A 47 12.60 9.64 -17.64
N TYR A 48 12.84 9.35 -16.35
CA TYR A 48 14.18 9.37 -15.77
C TYR A 48 14.98 8.12 -16.13
N LYS A 49 16.28 8.25 -16.37
CA LYS A 49 17.15 7.10 -16.59
C LYS A 49 17.55 6.45 -15.26
N VAL A 50 17.98 5.20 -15.32
CA VAL A 50 18.59 4.51 -14.18
C VAL A 50 19.78 5.33 -13.66
N ASN A 51 19.92 5.40 -12.34
CA ASN A 51 20.87 6.23 -11.58
C ASN A 51 20.62 7.75 -11.63
N GLU A 52 19.59 8.22 -12.33
CA GLU A 52 19.19 9.63 -12.21
C GLU A 52 18.43 9.90 -10.90
N VAL A 53 18.47 11.16 -10.49
CA VAL A 53 17.75 11.66 -9.32
C VAL A 53 16.43 12.30 -9.77
N ALA A 54 15.31 11.73 -9.34
CA ALA A 54 13.98 12.25 -9.56
C ALA A 54 13.81 13.61 -8.85
N LYS A 55 13.32 14.62 -9.58
CA LYS A 55 13.11 15.97 -9.06
C LYS A 55 11.63 16.31 -9.09
N SER A 56 11.06 16.58 -7.91
CA SER A 56 9.69 17.04 -7.76
C SER A 56 9.64 18.27 -6.85
N LYS A 57 9.05 19.36 -7.36
CA LYS A 57 8.83 20.57 -6.56
C LYS A 57 7.61 20.42 -5.64
N THR A 58 6.65 19.59 -6.04
CA THR A 58 5.34 19.45 -5.39
C THR A 58 5.28 18.25 -4.44
N ASN A 59 6.10 17.24 -4.65
CA ASN A 59 6.10 16.02 -3.85
C ASN A 59 7.45 15.78 -3.18
N LYS A 60 7.56 16.25 -1.92
CA LYS A 60 8.76 16.08 -1.09
C LYS A 60 9.13 14.62 -0.81
N TYR A 61 8.17 13.69 -0.91
CA TYR A 61 8.37 12.28 -0.61
C TYR A 61 9.05 11.52 -1.76
N ILE A 62 8.95 12.06 -2.97
CA ILE A 62 9.58 11.54 -4.19
C ILE A 62 10.82 12.36 -4.57
N ASN A 63 10.85 13.64 -4.24
CA ASN A 63 11.96 14.52 -4.58
C ASN A 63 13.30 14.04 -4.02
N GLY A 64 14.31 13.92 -4.88
CA GLY A 64 15.63 13.42 -4.50
C GLY A 64 15.76 11.90 -4.53
N SER A 65 14.72 11.17 -4.92
CA SER A 65 14.79 9.70 -5.03
C SER A 65 15.68 9.28 -6.21
N THR A 66 16.45 8.22 -6.04
CA THR A 66 17.32 7.67 -7.10
C THR A 66 16.59 6.57 -7.85
N VAL A 67 16.62 6.61 -9.19
CA VAL A 67 16.06 5.53 -10.02
C VAL A 67 16.98 4.32 -9.99
N LEU A 68 16.48 3.19 -9.49
CA LEU A 68 17.21 1.91 -9.47
C LEU A 68 16.83 1.02 -10.64
N LEU A 69 15.59 1.09 -11.09
CA LEU A 69 15.06 0.39 -12.25
C LEU A 69 14.08 1.31 -12.95
N ASN A 70 14.17 1.38 -14.27
CA ASN A 70 13.13 1.93 -15.12
C ASN A 70 13.16 1.15 -16.44
N SER A 71 12.19 0.26 -16.63
CA SER A 71 12.08 -0.58 -17.83
C SER A 71 10.68 -0.46 -18.42
N SER A 72 10.62 -0.57 -19.75
CA SER A 72 9.39 -0.58 -20.51
C SER A 72 9.53 -1.61 -21.62
N TYR A 73 8.55 -2.52 -21.72
CA TYR A 73 8.44 -3.47 -22.82
C TYR A 73 6.98 -3.58 -23.22
N MET A 74 6.67 -3.13 -24.44
CA MET A 74 5.29 -2.94 -24.90
C MET A 74 4.47 -2.12 -23.89
N GLU A 75 3.34 -2.65 -23.42
CA GLU A 75 2.48 -2.02 -22.42
C GLU A 75 2.94 -2.25 -20.97
N ASN A 76 3.97 -3.08 -20.75
CA ASN A 76 4.45 -3.39 -19.41
C ASN A 76 5.55 -2.41 -18.99
N LYS A 77 5.46 -1.90 -17.77
CA LYS A 77 6.47 -1.00 -17.20
C LYS A 77 6.83 -1.42 -15.79
N GLN A 78 8.11 -1.28 -15.44
CA GLN A 78 8.59 -1.45 -14.08
C GLN A 78 9.45 -0.27 -13.69
N LEU A 79 9.23 0.24 -12.49
CA LEU A 79 10.02 1.31 -11.91
C LEU A 79 10.33 0.97 -10.45
N LYS A 80 11.58 1.17 -10.07
CA LYS A 80 12.04 1.07 -8.69
C LYS A 80 12.80 2.33 -8.31
N LEU A 81 12.38 3.02 -7.26
CA LEU A 81 13.05 4.21 -6.75
C LEU A 81 13.59 3.96 -5.34
N LYS A 82 14.85 4.28 -5.09
CA LYS A 82 15.36 4.47 -3.73
C LYS A 82 14.88 5.81 -3.20
N LEU A 83 14.04 5.80 -2.17
CA LEU A 83 13.42 7.02 -1.66
C LEU A 83 14.39 7.80 -0.78
N SER A 84 14.49 9.11 -1.01
CA SER A 84 15.31 10.02 -0.21
C SER A 84 14.69 10.32 1.16
N TYR A 85 13.37 10.51 1.18
CA TYR A 85 12.61 10.88 2.38
C TYR A 85 12.50 9.73 3.38
N PHE A 86 12.36 8.52 2.86
CA PHE A 86 12.15 7.32 3.64
C PHE A 86 13.45 6.51 3.71
N LYS A 87 14.13 6.56 4.86
CA LYS A 87 15.35 5.78 5.10
C LYS A 87 15.12 4.30 4.80
N ASN A 88 16.05 3.68 4.08
CA ASN A 88 16.03 2.26 3.73
C ASN A 88 14.80 1.77 2.96
N ALA A 89 14.03 2.68 2.35
CA ALA A 89 12.80 2.31 1.64
C ALA A 89 12.86 2.60 0.15
N GLU A 90 12.10 1.77 -0.58
CA GLU A 90 12.03 1.80 -2.02
C GLU A 90 10.56 1.84 -2.46
N LEU A 91 10.27 2.67 -3.45
CA LEU A 91 9.00 2.64 -4.17
C LEU A 91 9.11 1.63 -5.30
N TYR A 92 8.14 0.73 -5.37
CA TYR A 92 7.96 -0.24 -6.44
C TYR A 92 6.73 0.13 -7.24
N VAL A 93 6.87 0.10 -8.56
CA VAL A 93 5.79 0.28 -9.51
C VAL A 93 5.88 -0.80 -10.57
N GLN A 94 4.78 -1.50 -10.77
CA GLN A 94 4.60 -2.44 -11.86
C GLN A 94 3.29 -2.11 -12.57
N ILE A 95 3.36 -1.92 -13.89
CA ILE A 95 2.21 -1.71 -14.75
C ILE A 95 2.19 -2.87 -15.73
N ASN A 96 1.09 -3.63 -15.74
CA ASN A 96 0.87 -4.74 -16.65
C ASN A 96 -0.33 -4.41 -17.55
N GLY A 97 -0.07 -3.95 -18.77
CA GLY A 97 -1.13 -3.49 -19.67
C GLY A 97 -1.81 -2.21 -19.17
N LYS A 98 -3.07 -2.02 -19.57
CA LYS A 98 -3.85 -0.80 -19.25
C LYS A 98 -4.48 -0.82 -17.84
N ASP A 99 -4.87 -2.00 -17.38
CA ASP A 99 -5.80 -2.14 -16.24
C ASP A 99 -5.11 -2.56 -14.94
N SER A 100 -3.91 -3.15 -15.00
CA SER A 100 -3.22 -3.64 -13.81
C SER A 100 -2.05 -2.73 -13.44
N LYS A 101 -2.11 -2.17 -12.23
CA LYS A 101 -1.05 -1.35 -11.64
C LYS A 101 -0.86 -1.72 -10.19
N ILE A 102 0.37 -2.06 -9.84
CA ILE A 102 0.80 -2.34 -8.49
C ILE A 102 1.80 -1.26 -8.09
N ILE A 103 1.52 -0.54 -7.01
CA ILE A 103 2.38 0.52 -6.49
C ILE A 103 2.45 0.37 -4.97
N TYR A 104 3.65 0.23 -4.41
CA TYR A 104 3.84 0.11 -2.97
C TYR A 104 5.23 0.61 -2.54
N ILE A 105 5.37 0.91 -1.25
CA ILE A 105 6.66 1.21 -0.62
C ILE A 105 6.96 0.12 0.39
N MET A 106 8.21 -0.32 0.39
CA MET A 106 8.72 -1.25 1.39
C MET A 106 10.10 -0.80 1.85
N SER A 107 10.31 -0.81 3.16
CA SER A 107 11.64 -0.66 3.75
C SER A 107 12.33 -2.01 3.92
N SER A 108 13.62 -2.08 3.62
CA SER A 108 14.43 -3.30 3.81
C SER A 108 14.60 -3.70 5.29
N ASP A 109 14.42 -2.76 6.21
CA ASP A 109 14.45 -2.99 7.66
C ASP A 109 13.07 -3.26 8.27
N ASN A 110 12.03 -3.46 7.45
CA ASN A 110 10.63 -3.67 7.86
C ASN A 110 10.04 -2.55 8.74
N SER A 111 10.63 -1.34 8.74
CA SER A 111 10.13 -0.22 9.55
C SER A 111 8.89 0.47 8.98
N ILE A 112 8.69 0.44 7.65
CA ILE A 112 7.56 1.08 6.99
C ILE A 112 7.09 0.33 5.74
N PHE A 113 5.78 0.43 5.51
CA PHE A 113 5.10 -0.13 4.36
C PHE A 113 3.98 0.82 3.93
N TYR A 114 3.81 1.00 2.62
CA TYR A 114 2.67 1.72 2.05
C TYR A 114 2.09 0.94 0.90
N ASN A 115 0.77 0.88 0.83
CA ASN A 115 0.05 0.40 -0.34
C ASN A 115 -0.63 1.58 -1.05
N SER A 116 -0.81 1.47 -2.36
CA SER A 116 -1.35 2.54 -3.19
C SER A 116 -2.80 2.25 -3.59
N LYS A 117 -3.62 3.30 -3.59
CA LYS A 117 -4.93 3.31 -4.23
C LYS A 117 -4.93 4.30 -5.39
N THR A 118 -5.39 3.84 -6.56
CA THR A 118 -5.60 4.71 -7.73
C THR A 118 -6.82 5.60 -7.53
N THR A 119 -6.71 6.84 -7.99
CA THR A 119 -7.76 7.86 -7.99
C THR A 119 -7.72 8.63 -9.30
N ASP A 120 -8.75 9.44 -9.58
CA ASP A 120 -8.80 10.28 -10.79
C ASP A 120 -7.64 11.29 -10.88
N LYS A 121 -7.06 11.66 -9.74
CA LYS A 121 -5.98 12.65 -9.63
C LYS A 121 -4.58 12.04 -9.61
N GLY A 122 -4.46 10.71 -9.54
CA GLY A 122 -3.19 10.00 -9.35
C GLY A 122 -3.32 8.91 -8.29
N PHE A 123 -2.34 8.82 -7.40
CA PHE A 123 -2.19 7.69 -6.47
C PHE A 123 -2.10 8.17 -5.04
N ILE A 124 -2.88 7.57 -4.14
CA ILE A 124 -2.78 7.79 -2.70
C ILE A 124 -2.03 6.61 -2.10
N LEU A 125 -0.86 6.87 -1.53
CA LEU A 125 -0.11 5.89 -0.76
C LEU A 125 -0.51 6.03 0.70
N THR A 126 -0.96 4.95 1.31
CA THR A 126 -1.37 4.89 2.73
C THR A 126 -0.51 3.89 3.47
N GLN A 127 -0.04 4.28 4.65
CA GLN A 127 0.76 3.40 5.49
C GLN A 127 -0.06 2.17 5.91
N CYS A 128 0.55 1.00 5.81
CA CYS A 128 -0.09 -0.29 6.08
C CYS A 128 0.85 -1.21 6.87
N GLN A 129 0.36 -2.39 7.28
CA GLN A 129 1.23 -3.44 7.79
C GLN A 129 1.92 -4.14 6.61
N LYS A 130 2.96 -4.93 6.92
CA LYS A 130 3.70 -5.70 5.92
C LYS A 130 2.80 -6.65 5.14
N ASP A 131 1.92 -7.34 5.88
CA ASP A 131 1.05 -8.37 5.34
C ASP A 131 -0.10 -7.80 4.49
N ASP A 132 -0.33 -6.49 4.57
CA ASP A 132 -1.34 -5.76 3.80
C ASP A 132 -0.80 -5.25 2.44
N ILE A 133 0.50 -5.47 2.16
CA ILE A 133 1.06 -5.09 0.86
C ILE A 133 0.52 -6.06 -0.18
N LEU A 134 -0.11 -5.51 -1.23
CA LEU A 134 -0.75 -6.28 -2.31
C LEU A 134 -2.00 -7.06 -1.89
N SER A 135 -2.48 -6.91 -0.66
CA SER A 135 -3.82 -7.36 -0.30
C SER A 135 -4.84 -6.40 -0.90
N GLU A 136 -5.65 -6.88 -1.83
CA GLU A 136 -6.79 -6.15 -2.40
C GLU A 136 -7.99 -6.11 -1.45
#